data_AF-A0A7K4MXZ5-F1
#
_entry.id   AF-A0A7K4MXZ5-F1
#
_cell.length_a   1.000
_cell.length_b   1.000
_cell.length_c   1.000
_cell.angle_alpha   90.00
_cell.angle_beta   90.00
_cell.angle_gamma   90.00
#
_symmetry.space_group_name_H-M   'P 1'
#
loop_
_entity.id
_entity.type
_entity.pdbx_description
1 polymer ?
#
loop_
_entity_poly.entity_id
_entity_poly.type
_entity_poly.pdbx_seq_one_letter_code
_entity_poly.pdbx_strand_id
1 'polypeptide(L)'
;MSKDYRKIAGNHYKNQICVWCMDSNKDILEVAHVDGNHKNNNPENLCWLCIKCHRLFDIDLITIEQLLPRRDFVETMPKANWKKLMKDAGAKAARTRKQNQMKRAKK
;
A
#
# COMPACT_ATOMS: atom_id res chain seq x y z
N MET A 1 5.33 -28.02 -8.84
CA MET A 1 4.82 -26.69 -8.49
C MET A 1 4.61 -26.61 -6.98
N SER A 2 5.10 -25.55 -6.34
CA SER A 2 4.91 -25.33 -4.90
C SER A 2 3.40 -25.16 -4.60
N LYS A 3 2.84 -25.93 -3.66
CA LYS A 3 1.43 -25.83 -3.21
C LYS A 3 1.18 -24.61 -2.29
N ASP A 4 2.20 -23.80 -2.08
CA ASP A 4 2.19 -22.66 -1.18
C ASP A 4 1.55 -21.43 -1.86
N TYR A 5 0.30 -21.16 -1.49
CA TYR A 5 -0.51 -20.04 -1.99
C TYR A 5 0.17 -18.68 -1.77
N ARG A 6 0.96 -18.54 -0.70
CA ARG A 6 1.69 -17.30 -0.42
C ARG A 6 2.75 -17.03 -1.48
N LYS A 7 3.48 -18.06 -1.91
CA LYS A 7 4.46 -17.96 -3.01
C LYS A 7 3.78 -17.66 -4.34
N ILE A 8 2.61 -18.24 -4.59
CA ILE A 8 1.82 -17.98 -5.80
C ILE A 8 1.43 -16.50 -5.87
N ALA A 9 0.82 -15.97 -4.81
CA ALA A 9 0.46 -14.56 -4.72
C ALA A 9 1.68 -13.63 -4.83
N GLY A 10 2.80 -14.00 -4.19
CA GLY A 10 4.03 -13.22 -4.22
C GLY A 10 4.73 -13.18 -5.58
N ASN A 11 4.51 -14.19 -6.42
CA ASN A 11 5.03 -14.23 -7.79
C ASN A 11 4.10 -13.54 -8.80
N HIS A 12 2.79 -13.50 -8.52
CA HIS A 12 1.80 -12.94 -9.43
C HIS A 12 1.65 -11.42 -9.27
N TYR A 13 1.55 -10.94 -8.03
CA TYR A 13 1.38 -9.51 -7.73
C TYR A 13 2.72 -8.81 -7.57
N LYS A 14 2.88 -7.64 -8.21
CA LYS A 14 4.11 -6.84 -8.12
C LYS A 14 4.23 -6.20 -6.74
N ASN A 15 3.10 -5.81 -6.16
CA ASN A 15 3.06 -5.08 -4.90
C ASN A 15 2.54 -5.98 -3.76
N GLN A 16 3.43 -6.27 -2.80
CA GLN A 16 3.06 -6.94 -1.55
C GLN A 16 2.63 -5.90 -0.52
N ILE A 17 1.41 -5.37 -0.69
CA ILE A 17 0.80 -4.42 0.24
C ILE A 17 -0.65 -4.82 0.51
N CYS A 18 -1.16 -4.45 1.67
CA CYS A 18 -2.56 -4.67 2.00
C CYS A 18 -3.45 -3.90 1.03
N VAL A 19 -4.31 -4.58 0.28
CA VAL A 19 -5.16 -3.92 -0.73
C VAL A 19 -6.23 -3.01 -0.12
N TRP A 20 -6.54 -3.19 1.18
CA TRP A 20 -7.50 -2.33 1.86
C TRP A 20 -6.87 -1.04 2.40
N CYS A 21 -5.85 -1.18 3.25
CA CYS A 21 -5.27 -0.08 4.02
C CYS A 21 -3.89 0.40 3.52
N MET A 22 -3.32 -0.24 2.50
CA MET A 22 -2.02 0.11 1.89
C MET A 22 -0.81 -0.07 2.80
N ASP A 23 -0.95 -0.80 3.92
CA ASP A 23 0.19 -1.15 4.76
C ASP A 23 1.12 -2.12 4.00
N SER A 24 2.42 -1.83 4.03
CA SER A 24 3.47 -2.58 3.34
C SER A 24 4.35 -3.39 4.30
N ASN A 25 4.00 -3.41 5.60
CA ASN A 25 4.72 -4.19 6.58
C ASN A 25 4.53 -5.69 6.34
N LYS A 26 5.57 -6.35 5.83
CA LYS A 26 5.56 -7.77 5.46
C LYS A 26 5.31 -8.72 6.62
N ASP A 27 5.62 -8.30 7.85
CA ASP A 27 5.47 -9.13 9.05
C ASP A 27 4.01 -9.36 9.43
N ILE A 28 3.10 -8.49 8.97
CA ILE A 28 1.66 -8.58 9.24
C ILE A 28 0.84 -8.88 8.00
N LEU A 29 1.47 -9.08 6.85
CA LEU A 29 0.79 -9.38 5.59
C LEU A 29 0.52 -10.88 5.46
N GLU A 30 -0.73 -11.21 5.20
CA GLU A 30 -1.27 -12.53 4.92
C GLU A 30 -1.91 -12.54 3.52
N VAL A 31 -2.17 -13.74 3.00
CA VAL A 31 -2.83 -13.93 1.71
C VAL A 31 -4.21 -14.50 1.98
N ALA A 32 -5.25 -13.77 1.57
CA ALA A 32 -6.63 -14.21 1.66
C ALA A 32 -7.09 -14.81 0.32
N HIS A 33 -7.92 -15.85 0.41
CA HIS A 33 -8.69 -16.40 -0.69
C HIS A 33 -10.02 -15.65 -0.77
N VAL A 34 -10.25 -14.90 -1.85
CA VAL A 34 -11.42 -14.02 -1.94
C VAL A 34 -12.74 -14.78 -2.04
N ASP A 35 -12.73 -16.01 -2.56
CA ASP A 35 -13.90 -16.90 -2.60
C ASP A 35 -14.13 -17.70 -1.30
N GLY A 36 -13.29 -17.51 -0.27
CA GLY A 36 -13.34 -18.26 0.98
C GLY A 36 -12.87 -19.73 0.87
N ASN A 37 -12.47 -20.19 -0.31
CA ASN A 37 -12.04 -21.56 -0.55
C ASN A 37 -10.50 -21.66 -0.53
N HIS A 38 -9.96 -22.08 0.62
CA HIS A 38 -8.51 -22.26 0.82
C HIS A 38 -7.84 -23.28 -0.12
N LYS A 39 -8.61 -24.07 -0.88
CA LYS A 39 -8.07 -24.99 -1.89
C LYS A 39 -7.91 -24.34 -3.27
N ASN A 40 -8.58 -23.20 -3.52
CA ASN A 40 -8.51 -22.50 -4.79
C ASN A 40 -7.31 -21.56 -4.85
N ASN A 41 -6.15 -22.10 -5.22
CA ASN A 41 -4.90 -21.34 -5.32
C ASN A 41 -4.72 -20.61 -6.66
N ASN A 42 -5.78 -20.35 -7.42
CA ASN A 42 -5.70 -19.48 -8.59
C ASN A 42 -5.18 -18.09 -8.15
N PRO A 43 -4.12 -17.54 -8.76
CA PRO A 43 -3.62 -16.21 -8.39
C PRO A 43 -4.69 -15.13 -8.32
N GLU A 44 -5.68 -15.16 -9.21
CA GLU A 44 -6.79 -14.20 -9.24
C GLU A 44 -7.77 -14.36 -8.06
N ASN A 45 -7.73 -15.50 -7.36
CA ASN A 45 -8.47 -15.73 -6.13
C ASN A 45 -7.69 -15.27 -4.89
N LEU A 46 -6.44 -14.84 -5.04
CA LEU A 46 -5.60 -14.45 -3.92
C LEU A 46 -5.50 -12.93 -3.80
N CYS A 47 -5.37 -12.43 -2.58
CA CYS A 47 -5.05 -11.02 -2.35
C CYS A 47 -4.21 -10.83 -1.08
N TRP A 48 -3.40 -9.78 -1.06
CA TRP A 48 -2.60 -9.41 0.10
C TRP A 48 -3.42 -8.54 1.06
N LEU A 49 -3.52 -8.97 2.33
CA LEU A 49 -4.20 -8.24 3.40
C LEU A 49 -3.33 -8.22 4.65
N CYS A 50 -3.39 -7.15 5.43
CA CYS A 50 -2.84 -7.19 6.78
C CYS A 50 -3.80 -7.95 7.71
N ILE A 51 -3.30 -8.52 8.81
CA ILE A 51 -4.10 -9.31 9.79
C ILE A 51 -5.42 -8.60 10.17
N LYS A 52 -5.38 -7.28 10.37
CA LYS A 52 -6.58 -6.49 10.71
C LYS A 52 -7.61 -6.54 9.58
N CYS A 53 -7.20 -6.22 8.36
CA CYS A 53 -8.11 -6.16 7.21
C CYS A 53 -8.54 -7.55 6.76
N HIS A 54 -7.70 -8.56 6.92
CA HIS A 54 -8.06 -9.97 6.73
C HIS A 54 -9.22 -10.34 7.64
N ARG A 55 -9.13 -10.07 8.94
CA ARG A 55 -10.21 -10.34 9.89
C ARG A 55 -11.51 -9.62 9.54
N LEU A 56 -11.42 -8.38 9.05
CA LEU A 56 -12.61 -7.62 8.62
C LEU A 56 -13.25 -8.22 7.37
N PHE A 57 -12.43 -8.76 6.45
CA PHE A 57 -12.89 -9.48 5.28
C PHE A 57 -13.55 -10.81 5.67
N ASP A 58 -12.95 -11.58 6.58
CA ASP A 58 -13.49 -12.87 7.05
C ASP A 58 -14.86 -12.77 7.73
N ILE A 59 -15.22 -11.59 8.24
CA ILE A 59 -16.52 -11.31 8.89
C ILE A 59 -17.44 -10.43 8.03
N ASP A 60 -17.17 -10.35 6.72
CA ASP A 60 -17.98 -9.64 5.72
C ASP A 60 -18.13 -8.12 5.94
N LEU A 61 -17.29 -7.50 6.78
CA LEU A 61 -17.23 -6.03 6.92
C LEU A 61 -16.49 -5.37 5.77
N ILE A 62 -15.63 -6.12 5.09
CA ILE A 62 -15.07 -5.77 3.79
C ILE A 62 -15.61 -6.82 2.82
N THR A 63 -16.29 -6.39 1.76
CA THR A 63 -16.84 -7.34 0.79
C THR A 63 -15.90 -7.54 -0.39
N ILE A 64 -16.09 -8.63 -1.15
CA ILE A 64 -15.30 -8.94 -2.35
C ILE A 64 -15.42 -7.80 -3.37
N GLU A 65 -16.62 -7.24 -3.55
CA GLU A 65 -16.90 -6.15 -4.50
C GLU A 65 -16.12 -4.89 -4.16
N GLN A 66 -15.84 -4.65 -2.88
CA GLN A 66 -14.99 -3.55 -2.45
C GLN A 66 -13.50 -3.89 -2.55
N LEU A 67 -13.15 -5.16 -2.39
CA LEU A 67 -11.76 -5.61 -2.31
C LEU A 67 -11.09 -5.69 -3.68
N LEU A 68 -11.76 -6.29 -4.68
CA LEU A 68 -11.19 -6.53 -6.01
C LEU A 68 -10.75 -5.24 -6.72
N PRO A 69 -11.56 -4.16 -6.77
CA PRO A 69 -11.12 -2.92 -7.40
C PRO A 69 -9.89 -2.32 -6.73
N ARG A 70 -9.74 -2.51 -5.41
CA ARG A 70 -8.58 -1.99 -4.67
C ARG A 70 -7.33 -2.80 -4.93
N ARG A 71 -7.46 -4.12 -5.08
CA ARG A 71 -6.36 -5.00 -5.49
C ARG A 71 -5.80 -4.58 -6.84
N ASP A 72 -6.68 -4.34 -7.80
CA ASP A 72 -6.28 -3.94 -9.15
C ASP A 72 -5.69 -2.51 -9.15
N PHE A 73 -6.23 -1.62 -8.32
CA PHE A 73 -5.65 -0.30 -8.07
C PHE A 73 -4.23 -0.36 -7.48
N VAL A 74 -3.97 -1.27 -6.53
CA VAL A 74 -2.65 -1.42 -5.92
C VAL A 74 -1.57 -1.74 -6.96
N GLU A 75 -1.87 -2.58 -7.94
CA GLU A 75 -0.93 -2.94 -9.02
C GLU A 75 -0.64 -1.77 -9.97
N THR A 76 -1.55 -0.81 -10.05
CA THR A 76 -1.47 0.37 -10.93
C THR A 76 -1.23 1.67 -10.16
N MET A 77 -0.92 1.57 -8.86
CA MET A 77 -0.88 2.72 -7.96
C MET A 77 0.10 3.80 -8.44
N PRO A 78 -0.33 5.07 -8.54
CA PRO A 78 0.54 6.15 -9.01
C PRO A 78 1.63 6.47 -7.99
N LYS A 79 2.75 7.04 -8.47
CA LYS A 79 3.80 7.54 -7.59
C LYS A 79 3.29 8.67 -6.69
N ALA A 80 3.84 8.73 -5.48
CA ALA A 80 3.50 9.75 -4.49
C ALA A 80 3.71 11.16 -5.04
N ASN A 81 2.70 12.01 -4.91
CA ASN A 81 2.80 13.43 -5.25
C ASN A 81 3.26 14.22 -4.01
N TRP A 82 4.57 14.28 -3.80
CA TRP A 82 5.18 14.98 -2.67
C TRP A 82 4.89 16.48 -2.63
N LYS A 83 4.56 17.10 -3.77
CA LYS A 83 4.16 18.52 -3.82
C LYS A 83 2.90 18.78 -2.99
N LYS A 84 1.94 17.84 -2.97
CA LYS A 84 0.73 17.96 -2.14
C LYS A 84 1.06 18.01 -0.64
N LEU A 85 2.02 17.21 -0.20
CA LEU A 85 2.43 17.16 1.21
C LEU A 85 3.31 18.35 1.59
N MET A 86 4.28 18.69 0.74
CA MET A 86 5.28 19.71 1.03
C MET A 86 4.72 21.14 0.97
N LYS A 87 3.59 21.36 0.27
CA LYS A 87 2.91 22.67 0.18
C LYS A 87 3.90 23.79 -0.17
N ASP A 88 4.10 24.76 0.72
CA ASP A 88 5.01 25.89 0.56
C ASP A 88 6.32 25.75 1.37
N ALA A 89 6.58 24.58 1.99
CA ALA A 89 7.73 24.37 2.87
C ALA A 89 9.07 24.69 2.18
N GLY A 90 9.22 24.29 0.91
CA GLY A 90 10.42 24.60 0.11
C GLY A 90 10.62 26.10 -0.11
N ALA A 91 9.54 26.82 -0.44
CA ALA A 91 9.57 28.27 -0.63
C ALA A 91 9.87 28.99 0.70
N LYS A 92 9.26 28.55 1.80
CA LYS A 92 9.51 29.08 3.14
C LYS A 92 10.98 28.86 3.54
N ALA A 93 11.52 27.65 3.34
CA ALA A 93 12.92 27.35 3.62
C ALA A 93 13.89 28.20 2.79
N ALA A 94 13.60 28.44 1.50
CA ALA A 94 14.41 29.31 0.65
C ALA A 94 14.43 30.76 1.15
N ARG A 95 13.26 31.31 1.54
CA ARG A 95 13.17 32.66 2.13
C ARG A 95 13.99 32.77 3.42
N THR A 96 13.87 31.80 4.32
CA THR A 96 14.65 31.78 5.58
C THR A 96 16.16 31.70 5.32
N ARG A 97 16.61 30.87 4.37
CA ARG A 97 18.04 30.80 4.00
C ARG A 97 18.57 32.16 3.52
N LYS A 98 17.81 32.84 2.65
CA LYS A 98 18.18 34.17 2.12
C LYS A 98 18.29 35.21 3.25
N GLN A 99 17.32 35.26 4.16
CA GLN A 99 17.34 36.16 5.31
C GLN A 99 18.55 35.90 6.23
N ASN A 100 18.86 34.63 6.50
CA ASN A 100 20.01 34.27 7.35
C ASN A 100 21.35 34.62 6.69
N GLN A 101 21.48 34.45 5.36
CA GLN A 101 22.66 34.92 4.62
C GLN A 101 22.84 36.43 4.73
N MET A 102 21.76 37.21 4.55
CA MET A 102 21.80 38.67 4.68
C MET A 102 22.18 39.11 6.11
N LYS A 103 21.68 38.42 7.14
CA LYS A 103 22.06 38.69 8.53
C LYS A 103 23.53 38.40 8.80
N ARG A 104 24.07 37.30 8.24
CA ARG A 104 25.50 36.95 8.37
C ARG A 104 26.40 37.93 7.64
N ALA A 105 26.02 38.41 6.46
CA ALA A 105 26.80 39.37 5.68
C ALA A 105 26.82 40.79 6.29
N LYS A 106 25.88 41.11 7.20
CA LYS A 106 25.83 42.38 7.94
C LYS A 106 26.62 42.36 9.27
N LYS A 107 27.14 41.20 9.67
CA LYS A 107 27.93 41.01 10.89
C LYS A 107 29.40 40.97 10.54
#